data_AF-A0A0S4XJK8-F1
#
_entry.id   AF-A0A0S4XJK8-F1
#
_cell.length_a   1.000
_cell.length_b   1.000
_cell.length_c   1.000
_cell.angle_alpha   90.00
_cell.angle_beta   90.00
_cell.angle_gamma   90.00
#
_symmetry.space_group_name_H-M   'P 1'
#
loop_
_entity.id
_entity.type
_entity.pdbx_description
1 polymer ?
#
loop_
_entity_poly.entity_id
_entity_poly.type
_entity_poly.pdbx_seq_one_letter_code
_entity_poly.pdbx_strand_id
1 'polypeptide(L)'
;MSSEPNQPNEDVVIPRTRDLDGKPVYETHLTPTDDSRPKVIETKLPAVIPLVFIPGIMGTNLKNKKTGEAVWRPPNMSLNLADILGVVSALATWGFKGPKTRQRILKAEDLTVDDSGSIDTGKSGLHKETARKRGWGSVLRTSYNPVMALLEARTDHIVAGRKLQSWWADEALRQPAEFGEETGKPTALTEEELTRAARYDYDVWCAGYNWLQPNRQSAEDLKQYIENTVLRHYREQKPPVPAEKVILVTHSMGGLVARALTNLVGYENVLGVVHGVQPATGAPAIYHHMRSGYEGPEQLILGANAGEVTAVVANSAGALELCPTFDHRGGKPWLFLQDEQGNVVNDADGLACAYPRGGNPYEEIYKNPAWFGLVPEQNEKFLDLSESGDGPKTCLLYTSPSPRDRG
;
A
#
# COMPACT_ATOMS: atom_id res chain seq x y z
N MET A 1 42.14 -12.79 14.35
CA MET A 1 41.60 -13.41 13.13
C MET A 1 42.75 -13.53 12.16
N SER A 2 43.07 -14.77 11.77
CA SER A 2 44.14 -15.12 10.85
C SER A 2 43.90 -14.47 9.49
N SER A 3 44.68 -13.45 9.18
CA SER A 3 44.75 -12.85 7.84
C SER A 3 45.50 -13.81 6.93
N GLU A 4 44.78 -14.50 6.06
CA GLU A 4 45.42 -15.11 4.89
C GLU A 4 46.16 -14.00 4.10
N PRO A 5 47.36 -14.28 3.56
CA PRO A 5 48.04 -13.32 2.72
C PRO A 5 47.22 -13.11 1.44
N ASN A 6 46.68 -11.90 1.27
CA ASN A 6 45.95 -11.49 0.07
C ASN A 6 46.80 -11.75 -1.19
N GLN A 7 46.21 -12.40 -2.19
CA GLN A 7 46.90 -12.77 -3.42
C GLN A 7 47.34 -11.51 -4.22
N PRO A 8 48.57 -11.47 -4.75
CA PRO A 8 49.17 -10.25 -5.30
C PRO A 8 48.62 -9.76 -6.65
N ASN A 9 47.60 -10.41 -7.21
CA ASN A 9 47.08 -10.12 -8.57
C ASN A 9 45.57 -9.87 -8.66
N GLU A 10 44.86 -9.71 -7.54
CA GLU A 10 43.45 -9.34 -7.60
C GLU A 10 43.25 -7.82 -7.64
N ASP A 11 42.45 -7.37 -8.60
CA ASP A 11 41.96 -6.00 -8.68
C ASP A 11 41.27 -5.61 -7.37
N VAL A 12 41.57 -4.41 -6.87
CA VAL A 12 40.88 -3.85 -5.71
C VAL A 12 39.73 -2.99 -6.23
N VAL A 13 38.52 -3.55 -6.20
CA VAL A 13 37.29 -2.81 -6.52
C VAL A 13 37.01 -1.80 -5.42
N ILE A 14 36.90 -0.54 -5.80
CA ILE A 14 36.60 0.55 -4.86
C ILE A 14 35.12 0.46 -4.46
N PRO A 15 34.80 0.45 -3.15
CA PRO A 15 33.42 0.34 -2.69
C PRO A 15 32.61 1.56 -3.15
N ARG A 16 31.35 1.28 -3.52
CA ARG A 16 30.35 2.28 -3.90
C ARG A 16 29.41 2.54 -2.72
N THR A 17 29.20 3.80 -2.39
CA THR A 17 28.16 4.29 -1.47
C THR A 17 27.22 5.23 -2.21
N ARG A 18 26.27 5.88 -1.51
CA ARG A 18 25.37 6.87 -2.08
C ARG A 18 25.34 8.16 -1.26
N ASP A 19 25.29 9.30 -1.95
CA ASP A 19 25.13 10.61 -1.29
C ASP A 19 23.65 10.91 -0.91
N LEU A 20 23.41 12.14 -0.42
CA LEU A 20 22.07 12.61 -0.02
C LEU A 20 21.11 12.85 -1.18
N ASP A 21 21.59 12.82 -2.42
CA ASP A 21 20.77 12.83 -3.63
C ASP A 21 20.64 11.42 -4.24
N GLY A 22 21.23 10.42 -3.58
CA GLY A 22 21.20 9.02 -3.98
C GLY A 22 22.20 8.68 -5.08
N LYS A 23 23.12 9.58 -5.42
CA LYS A 23 24.14 9.36 -6.45
C LYS A 23 25.24 8.44 -5.96
N PRO A 24 25.80 7.58 -6.84
CA PRO A 24 26.91 6.72 -6.45
C PRO A 24 28.16 7.55 -6.14
N VAL A 25 28.77 7.29 -4.98
CA VAL A 25 30.04 7.89 -4.54
C VAL A 25 31.05 6.77 -4.33
N TYR A 26 32.29 7.01 -4.74
CA TYR A 26 33.41 6.08 -4.57
C TYR A 26 34.42 6.73 -3.64
N GLU A 27 34.66 6.10 -2.49
CA GLU A 27 35.66 6.58 -1.53
C GLU A 27 36.90 5.71 -1.61
N THR A 28 38.05 6.36 -1.76
CA THR A 28 39.36 5.70 -1.74
C THR A 28 40.19 6.24 -0.58
N HIS A 29 40.98 5.37 0.02
CA HIS A 29 41.99 5.75 1.01
C HIS A 29 43.38 5.78 0.35
N LEU A 30 44.30 6.54 0.94
CA LEU A 30 45.70 6.48 0.56
C LEU A 30 46.23 5.07 0.83
N THR A 31 46.92 4.50 -0.14
CA THR A 31 47.56 3.17 -0.03
C THR A 31 49.08 3.33 0.08
N PRO A 32 49.77 2.41 0.77
CA PRO A 32 51.23 2.33 0.76
C PRO A 32 51.80 2.31 -0.66
N THR A 33 52.99 2.90 -0.86
CA THR A 33 53.61 3.03 -2.19
C THR A 33 54.00 1.69 -2.84
N ASP A 34 54.06 0.61 -2.06
CA ASP A 34 54.31 -0.76 -2.49
C ASP A 34 53.05 -1.53 -2.90
N ASP A 35 51.84 -0.98 -2.69
CA ASP A 35 50.59 -1.56 -3.22
C ASP A 35 50.43 -1.20 -4.71
N SER A 36 50.91 -2.08 -5.58
CA SER A 36 50.82 -1.93 -7.04
C SER A 36 49.54 -2.52 -7.65
N ARG A 37 48.55 -2.93 -6.84
CA ARG A 37 47.33 -3.57 -7.37
C ARG A 37 46.45 -2.55 -8.09
N PRO A 38 45.84 -2.92 -9.24
CA PRO A 38 44.88 -2.05 -9.92
C PRO A 38 43.70 -1.69 -9.01
N LYS A 39 43.32 -0.41 -9.02
CA LYS A 39 42.11 0.08 -8.33
C LYS A 39 41.02 0.28 -9.38
N VAL A 40 39.91 -0.43 -9.24
CA VAL A 40 38.84 -0.46 -10.25
C VAL A 40 37.61 0.26 -9.70
N ILE A 41 37.09 1.21 -10.47
CA ILE A 41 35.80 1.85 -10.24
C ILE A 41 34.83 1.32 -11.29
N GLU A 42 33.81 0.61 -10.87
CA GLU A 42 32.76 0.11 -11.76
C GLU A 42 31.67 1.18 -11.92
N THR A 43 31.61 1.81 -13.08
CA THR A 43 30.61 2.85 -13.39
C THR A 43 29.73 2.44 -14.56
N LYS A 44 28.51 3.00 -14.61
CA LYS A 44 27.54 2.82 -15.70
C LYS A 44 27.34 4.16 -16.41
N LEU A 45 26.85 4.10 -17.66
CA LEU A 45 26.30 5.29 -18.29
C LEU A 45 25.05 5.72 -17.51
N PRO A 46 24.90 7.01 -17.16
CA PRO A 46 23.77 7.45 -16.36
C PRO A 46 22.47 7.30 -17.16
N ALA A 47 21.66 6.30 -16.80
CA ALA A 47 20.32 6.10 -17.30
C ALA A 47 19.48 5.46 -16.20
N VAL A 48 18.46 6.18 -15.74
CA VAL A 48 17.64 5.76 -14.60
C VAL A 48 16.26 5.34 -15.07
N ILE A 49 15.78 4.21 -14.55
CA ILE A 49 14.38 3.78 -14.65
C ILE A 49 13.79 3.79 -13.24
N PRO A 50 13.04 4.84 -12.85
CA PRO A 50 12.41 4.88 -11.54
C PRO A 50 11.40 3.74 -11.37
N LEU A 51 11.47 3.08 -10.21
CA LEU A 51 10.48 2.11 -9.76
C LEU A 51 9.50 2.84 -8.84
N VAL A 52 8.29 3.11 -9.31
CA VAL A 52 7.27 3.85 -8.55
C VAL A 52 6.38 2.86 -7.82
N PHE A 53 6.61 2.73 -6.52
CA PHE A 53 5.82 1.92 -5.61
C PHE A 53 4.50 2.62 -5.25
N ILE A 54 3.38 1.90 -5.38
CA ILE A 54 2.03 2.41 -5.09
C ILE A 54 1.40 1.49 -4.02
N PRO A 55 1.10 2.00 -2.81
CA PRO A 55 0.58 1.20 -1.70
C PRO A 55 -0.87 0.74 -1.94
N GLY A 56 -1.43 0.00 -0.99
CA GLY A 56 -2.84 -0.39 -1.00
C GLY A 56 -3.78 0.59 -0.30
N ILE A 57 -5.06 0.21 -0.24
CA ILE A 57 -6.07 0.90 0.58
C ILE A 57 -5.58 1.01 2.02
N MET A 58 -5.76 2.19 2.63
CA MET A 58 -5.32 2.50 4.00
C MET A 58 -3.81 2.41 4.24
N GLY A 59 -3.01 2.16 3.19
CA GLY A 59 -1.56 2.01 3.26
C GLY A 59 -0.78 3.31 3.31
N THR A 60 -1.40 4.43 2.97
CA THR A 60 -0.80 5.78 2.97
C THR A 60 -1.20 6.55 4.21
N ASN A 61 -0.25 7.21 4.86
CA ASN A 61 -0.48 8.17 5.92
C ASN A 61 -1.21 9.42 5.37
N LEU A 62 -2.20 9.95 6.08
CA LEU A 62 -2.95 11.14 5.69
C LEU A 62 -2.89 12.22 6.76
N LYS A 63 -2.86 13.48 6.32
CA LYS A 63 -2.97 14.68 7.16
C LYS A 63 -4.05 15.61 6.64
N ASN A 64 -4.57 16.45 7.51
CA ASN A 64 -5.51 17.50 7.11
C ASN A 64 -4.79 18.56 6.28
N LYS A 65 -5.36 18.92 5.12
CA LYS A 65 -4.78 19.91 4.19
C LYS A 65 -4.62 21.29 4.82
N LYS A 66 -5.54 21.70 5.70
CA LYS A 66 -5.58 23.04 6.29
C LYS A 66 -4.69 23.16 7.53
N THR A 67 -4.79 22.19 8.44
CA THR A 67 -4.05 22.26 9.72
C THR A 67 -2.68 21.59 9.66
N GLY A 68 -2.45 20.70 8.69
CA GLY A 68 -1.25 19.87 8.63
C GLY A 68 -1.21 18.75 9.68
N GLU A 69 -2.25 18.62 10.51
CA GLU A 69 -2.34 17.60 11.55
C GLU A 69 -2.47 16.21 10.94
N ALA A 70 -1.71 15.25 11.47
CA ALA A 70 -1.81 13.85 11.09
C ALA A 70 -3.20 13.29 11.46
N VAL A 71 -3.92 12.79 10.47
CA VAL A 71 -5.27 12.23 10.65
C VAL A 71 -5.21 10.71 10.61
N TRP A 72 -4.44 10.13 9.70
CA TRP A 72 -4.31 8.69 9.55
C TRP A 72 -2.85 8.30 9.52
N ARG A 73 -2.39 7.56 10.53
CA ARG A 73 -1.07 6.94 10.59
C ARG A 73 -1.24 5.58 11.26
N PRO A 74 -1.52 4.51 10.48
CA PRO A 74 -1.73 3.20 11.06
C PRO A 74 -0.47 2.81 11.85
N PRO A 75 -0.65 2.13 12.99
CA PRO A 75 0.46 1.80 13.86
C PRO A 75 1.47 0.93 13.12
N ASN A 76 2.74 1.30 13.26
CA ASN A 76 3.83 0.43 12.86
C ASN A 76 4.01 -0.62 13.96
N MET A 77 3.61 -1.86 13.72
CA MET A 77 3.95 -2.98 14.61
C MET A 77 5.46 -3.22 14.56
N SER A 78 6.18 -2.46 15.39
CA SER A 78 7.60 -2.59 15.63
C SER A 78 7.78 -3.55 16.81
N LEU A 79 8.73 -4.49 16.69
CA LEU A 79 9.10 -5.42 17.77
C LEU A 79 9.86 -4.75 18.94
N ASN A 80 9.99 -3.42 18.95
CA ASN A 80 10.66 -2.67 20.02
C ASN A 80 9.65 -2.19 21.08
N LEU A 81 9.91 -2.51 22.37
CA LEU A 81 9.04 -2.17 23.52
C LEU A 81 8.64 -0.68 23.59
N ALA A 82 9.52 0.24 23.20
CA ALA A 82 9.23 1.68 23.22
C ALA A 82 8.25 2.09 22.11
N ASP A 83 8.35 1.49 20.92
CA ASP A 83 7.39 1.71 19.83
C ASP A 83 6.04 1.06 20.15
N ILE A 84 6.04 -0.09 20.84
CA ILE A 84 4.80 -0.76 21.29
C ILE A 84 3.99 0.18 22.19
N LEU A 85 4.63 0.88 23.13
CA LEU A 85 3.92 1.79 24.04
C LEU A 85 3.35 3.03 23.32
N GLY A 86 4.10 3.60 22.37
CA GLY A 86 3.65 4.72 21.53
C GLY A 86 2.56 4.33 20.51
N VAL A 87 2.63 3.10 19.99
CA VAL A 87 1.60 2.50 19.15
C VAL A 87 0.32 2.27 19.94
N VAL A 88 0.40 1.74 21.17
CA VAL A 88 -0.76 1.54 22.05
C VAL A 88 -1.42 2.87 22.41
N SER A 89 -0.67 3.95 22.62
CA SER A 89 -1.26 5.26 22.93
C SER A 89 -1.90 5.95 21.71
N ALA A 90 -1.29 5.84 20.52
CA ALA A 90 -1.86 6.32 19.25
C ALA A 90 -3.11 5.51 18.83
N LEU A 91 -3.07 4.18 19.02
CA LEU A 91 -4.19 3.26 18.86
C LEU A 91 -5.31 3.54 19.85
N ALA A 92 -4.97 3.82 21.11
CA ALA A 92 -5.94 4.18 22.13
C ALA A 92 -6.61 5.52 21.78
N THR A 93 -5.85 6.55 21.41
CA THR A 93 -6.44 7.85 21.02
C THR A 93 -7.32 7.75 19.78
N TRP A 94 -6.98 6.93 18.79
CA TRP A 94 -7.85 6.66 17.64
C TRP A 94 -9.05 5.76 18.00
N GLY A 95 -8.84 4.75 18.85
CA GLY A 95 -9.86 3.87 19.41
C GLY A 95 -10.91 4.62 20.23
N PHE A 96 -10.51 5.69 20.93
CA PHE A 96 -11.41 6.58 21.67
C PHE A 96 -12.16 7.59 20.78
N LYS A 97 -11.75 7.81 19.52
CA LYS A 97 -12.53 8.65 18.59
C LYS A 97 -13.77 7.89 18.16
N GLY A 98 -14.94 8.36 18.57
CA GLY A 98 -16.22 7.77 18.18
C GLY A 98 -16.54 7.93 16.68
N PRO A 99 -17.56 7.20 16.17
CA PRO A 99 -17.93 7.20 14.75
C PRO A 99 -18.14 8.60 14.15
N LYS A 100 -18.86 9.48 14.87
CA LYS A 100 -19.12 10.87 14.45
C LYS A 100 -17.83 11.67 14.26
N THR A 101 -16.85 11.49 15.16
CA THR A 101 -15.55 12.14 15.05
C THR A 101 -14.75 11.58 13.88
N ARG A 102 -14.73 10.25 13.70
CA ARG A 102 -14.03 9.59 12.58
C ARG A 102 -14.59 10.02 11.22
N GLN A 103 -15.91 10.03 11.06
CA GLN A 103 -16.58 10.52 9.84
C GLN A 103 -16.25 12.00 9.55
N ARG A 104 -16.17 12.84 10.59
CA ARG A 104 -15.83 14.26 10.40
C ARG A 104 -14.39 14.47 9.94
N ILE A 105 -13.44 13.67 10.42
CA ILE A 105 -12.00 13.87 10.11
C ILE A 105 -11.56 13.12 8.86
N LEU A 106 -12.16 11.95 8.55
CA LEU A 106 -11.84 11.14 7.38
C LEU A 106 -12.69 11.52 6.17
N LYS A 107 -12.60 12.79 5.75
CA LYS A 107 -13.24 13.29 4.53
C LYS A 107 -12.22 13.42 3.41
N ALA A 108 -12.48 12.78 2.28
CA ALA A 108 -11.52 12.72 1.17
C ALA A 108 -11.06 14.11 0.72
N GLU A 109 -11.97 15.08 0.61
CA GLU A 109 -11.65 16.44 0.15
C GLU A 109 -10.72 17.22 1.10
N ASP A 110 -10.73 16.91 2.39
CA ASP A 110 -9.97 17.62 3.43
C ASP A 110 -8.57 17.04 3.66
N LEU A 111 -8.25 15.89 3.06
CA LEU A 111 -7.05 15.10 3.38
C LEU A 111 -6.04 15.05 2.23
N THR A 112 -4.77 15.08 2.59
CA THR A 112 -3.65 14.88 1.67
C THR A 112 -2.64 13.90 2.26
N VAL A 113 -1.72 13.44 1.42
CA VAL A 113 -0.64 12.54 1.82
C VAL A 113 0.23 13.17 2.89
N ASP A 114 0.56 12.38 3.90
CA ASP A 114 1.47 12.75 4.98
C ASP A 114 2.79 11.98 4.86
N ASP A 115 3.80 12.64 4.31
CA ASP A 115 5.14 12.11 4.05
C ASP A 115 6.07 12.11 5.27
N SER A 116 5.60 12.55 6.44
CA SER A 116 6.42 12.71 7.65
C SER A 116 6.45 11.47 8.56
N GLY A 117 5.89 10.33 8.12
CA GLY A 117 5.88 9.07 8.88
C GLY A 117 7.27 8.50 9.17
N SER A 118 7.40 7.55 10.09
CA SER A 118 8.71 6.90 10.32
C SER A 118 9.22 6.17 9.08
N ILE A 119 10.54 6.10 8.89
CA ILE A 119 11.18 5.38 7.78
C ILE A 119 12.16 4.33 8.34
N ASP A 120 12.12 3.13 7.76
CA ASP A 120 13.16 2.11 7.89
C ASP A 120 13.82 1.88 6.53
N THR A 121 15.11 2.12 6.42
CA THR A 121 15.84 1.93 5.16
C THR A 121 16.34 0.49 5.00
N GLY A 122 16.26 -0.35 6.04
CA GLY A 122 16.73 -1.74 6.00
C GLY A 122 18.14 -1.84 5.42
N LYS A 123 18.30 -2.70 4.39
CA LYS A 123 19.55 -2.90 3.66
C LYS A 123 19.58 -2.17 2.30
N SER A 124 18.77 -1.12 2.12
CA SER A 124 18.69 -0.40 0.84
C SER A 124 19.98 0.35 0.48
N GLY A 125 20.83 0.63 1.45
CA GLY A 125 22.00 1.51 1.28
C GLY A 125 21.66 3.00 1.23
N LEU A 126 20.39 3.38 1.39
CA LEU A 126 19.96 4.78 1.38
C LEU A 126 20.07 5.44 2.77
N HIS A 127 20.43 6.72 2.76
CA HIS A 127 20.20 7.61 3.89
C HIS A 127 18.69 7.83 4.12
N LYS A 128 18.28 8.04 5.38
CA LYS A 128 16.87 8.26 5.73
C LYS A 128 16.31 9.52 5.08
N GLU A 129 17.15 10.54 4.89
CA GLU A 129 16.85 11.78 4.20
C GLU A 129 16.56 11.54 2.70
N THR A 130 17.35 10.68 2.04
CA THR A 130 17.10 10.29 0.65
C THR A 130 15.80 9.50 0.53
N ALA A 131 15.58 8.52 1.40
CA ALA A 131 14.33 7.75 1.45
C ALA A 131 13.11 8.66 1.73
N ARG A 132 13.28 9.70 2.57
CA ARG A 132 12.26 10.74 2.80
C ARG A 132 11.93 11.50 1.53
N LYS A 133 12.95 12.01 0.82
CA LYS A 133 12.78 12.70 -0.48
C LYS A 133 12.06 11.80 -1.49
N ARG A 134 12.34 10.49 -1.48
CA ARG A 134 11.67 9.49 -2.32
C ARG A 134 10.28 9.05 -1.81
N GLY A 135 9.75 9.69 -0.77
CA GLY A 135 8.39 9.48 -0.29
C GLY A 135 8.20 8.25 0.61
N TRP A 136 9.24 7.55 1.06
CA TRP A 136 9.09 6.30 1.83
C TRP A 136 8.39 6.49 3.19
N GLY A 137 8.35 7.72 3.70
CA GLY A 137 7.63 8.10 4.91
C GLY A 137 6.13 8.36 4.70
N SER A 138 5.65 8.30 3.46
CA SER A 138 4.22 8.49 3.13
C SER A 138 3.36 7.27 3.44
N VAL A 139 3.95 6.12 3.73
CA VAL A 139 3.24 4.84 3.83
C VAL A 139 3.48 4.13 5.16
N LEU A 140 2.70 3.08 5.40
CA LEU A 140 2.88 2.19 6.55
C LEU A 140 4.26 1.51 6.48
N ARG A 141 5.18 1.95 7.34
CA ARG A 141 6.60 1.55 7.31
C ARG A 141 6.76 0.04 7.38
N THR A 142 6.11 -0.61 8.33
CA THR A 142 6.28 -2.06 8.56
C THR A 142 5.83 -2.92 7.37
N SER A 143 4.79 -2.50 6.65
CA SER A 143 4.29 -3.24 5.48
C SER A 143 5.09 -2.97 4.21
N TYR A 144 5.57 -1.74 4.00
CA TYR A 144 6.06 -1.33 2.68
C TYR A 144 7.54 -0.99 2.62
N ASN A 145 8.14 -0.47 3.70
CA ASN A 145 9.57 -0.14 3.66
C ASN A 145 10.47 -1.37 3.44
N PRO A 146 10.20 -2.57 4.01
CA PRO A 146 11.03 -3.75 3.75
C PRO A 146 11.10 -4.16 2.28
N VAL A 147 9.96 -4.16 1.58
CA VAL A 147 9.93 -4.53 0.14
C VAL A 147 10.56 -3.45 -0.73
N MET A 148 10.35 -2.15 -0.42
CA MET A 148 11.02 -1.06 -1.12
C MET A 148 12.54 -1.11 -0.92
N ALA A 149 13.00 -1.40 0.30
CA ALA A 149 14.42 -1.59 0.61
C ALA A 149 15.03 -2.80 -0.10
N LEU A 150 14.28 -3.91 -0.18
CA LEU A 150 14.70 -5.09 -0.92
C LEU A 150 14.83 -4.81 -2.42
N LEU A 151 13.84 -4.14 -3.01
CA LEU A 151 13.86 -3.76 -4.42
C LEU A 151 15.07 -2.88 -4.73
N GLU A 152 15.25 -1.78 -3.97
CA GLU A 152 16.40 -0.88 -4.11
C GLU A 152 17.72 -1.64 -4.06
N ALA A 153 17.92 -2.46 -3.01
CA ALA A 153 19.17 -3.20 -2.81
C ALA A 153 19.44 -4.23 -3.92
N ARG A 154 18.40 -4.94 -4.37
CA ARG A 154 18.50 -5.99 -5.40
C ARG A 154 18.81 -5.37 -6.76
N THR A 155 18.11 -4.31 -7.15
CA THR A 155 18.30 -3.69 -8.47
C THR A 155 19.56 -2.84 -8.56
N ASP A 156 20.09 -2.38 -7.43
CA ASP A 156 21.39 -1.71 -7.37
C ASP A 156 22.59 -2.65 -7.62
N HIS A 157 22.39 -3.96 -7.39
CA HIS A 157 23.44 -4.99 -7.41
C HIS A 157 23.04 -6.20 -8.27
N ILE A 158 22.76 -5.98 -9.57
CA ILE A 158 22.46 -7.06 -10.51
C ILE A 158 23.74 -7.75 -11.01
N VAL A 159 24.72 -6.96 -11.45
CA VAL A 159 26.04 -7.40 -11.95
C VAL A 159 27.14 -6.61 -11.24
N ALA A 160 28.21 -7.29 -10.83
CA ALA A 160 29.47 -6.69 -10.37
C ALA A 160 30.64 -7.61 -10.76
N GLY A 161 31.81 -7.05 -11.08
CA GLY A 161 32.95 -7.84 -11.56
C GLY A 161 32.65 -8.65 -12.82
N ARG A 162 31.77 -8.13 -13.69
CA ARG A 162 31.25 -8.81 -14.89
C ARG A 162 30.52 -10.13 -14.61
N LYS A 163 30.01 -10.34 -13.40
CA LYS A 163 29.26 -11.53 -13.00
C LYS A 163 27.93 -11.15 -12.35
N LEU A 164 26.89 -11.94 -12.61
CA LEU A 164 25.64 -11.84 -11.88
C LEU A 164 25.88 -12.03 -10.38
N GLN A 165 25.18 -11.22 -9.58
CA GLN A 165 25.23 -11.33 -8.12
C GLN A 165 24.35 -12.50 -7.63
N SER A 166 24.65 -13.02 -6.43
CA SER A 166 24.19 -14.34 -5.96
C SER A 166 22.70 -14.63 -6.17
N TRP A 167 21.78 -13.74 -5.76
CA TRP A 167 20.34 -13.96 -5.94
C TRP A 167 19.93 -13.92 -7.43
N TRP A 168 20.58 -13.06 -8.23
CA TRP A 168 20.32 -12.94 -9.66
C TRP A 168 20.90 -14.09 -10.48
N ALA A 169 21.99 -14.70 -10.01
CA ALA A 169 22.66 -15.83 -10.66
C ALA A 169 21.98 -17.18 -10.38
N ASP A 170 20.99 -17.21 -9.49
CA ASP A 170 20.35 -18.44 -9.01
C ASP A 170 18.82 -18.28 -8.99
N GLU A 171 18.28 -17.69 -7.93
CA GLU A 171 16.82 -17.56 -7.73
C GLU A 171 16.09 -16.86 -8.88
N ALA A 172 16.69 -15.83 -9.48
CA ALA A 172 16.06 -15.08 -10.58
C ALA A 172 15.98 -15.86 -11.90
N LEU A 173 16.79 -16.92 -12.07
CA LEU A 173 16.85 -17.74 -13.29
C LEU A 173 15.91 -18.95 -13.24
N ARG A 174 15.22 -19.14 -12.11
CA ARG A 174 14.26 -20.23 -11.93
C ARG A 174 13.04 -20.06 -12.83
N GLN A 175 12.36 -21.17 -13.13
CA GLN A 175 11.21 -21.12 -14.02
C GLN A 175 10.04 -20.40 -13.35
N PRO A 176 9.31 -19.50 -14.04
CA PRO A 176 8.17 -18.79 -13.46
C PRO A 176 7.11 -19.72 -12.85
N ALA A 177 6.92 -20.91 -13.41
CA ALA A 177 6.01 -21.93 -12.88
C ALA A 177 6.35 -22.37 -11.45
N GLU A 178 7.62 -22.29 -11.03
CA GLU A 178 8.04 -22.58 -9.65
C GLU A 178 7.53 -21.55 -8.64
N PHE A 179 7.16 -20.36 -9.12
CA PHE A 179 6.53 -19.28 -8.35
C PHE A 179 5.01 -19.21 -8.57
N GLY A 180 4.42 -20.20 -9.24
CA GLY A 180 2.98 -20.29 -9.47
C GLY A 180 2.46 -19.51 -10.69
N GLU A 181 3.33 -19.19 -11.65
CA GLU A 181 2.89 -18.61 -12.93
C GLU A 181 1.95 -19.57 -13.67
N GLU A 182 0.80 -19.03 -14.14
CA GLU A 182 -0.31 -19.84 -14.67
C GLU A 182 -0.64 -19.60 -16.15
N THR A 183 -0.06 -18.58 -16.78
CA THR A 183 -0.38 -18.22 -18.17
C THR A 183 0.47 -18.97 -19.19
N GLY A 184 1.63 -19.51 -18.77
CA GLY A 184 2.59 -20.19 -19.64
C GLY A 184 3.26 -19.28 -20.68
N LYS A 185 3.09 -17.95 -20.53
CA LYS A 185 3.63 -16.95 -21.46
C LYS A 185 5.04 -16.46 -21.10
N PRO A 186 5.33 -16.03 -19.86
CA PRO A 186 6.67 -15.58 -19.51
C PRO A 186 7.64 -16.77 -19.40
N THR A 187 8.88 -16.56 -19.80
CA THR A 187 9.98 -17.51 -19.64
C THR A 187 10.88 -17.10 -18.47
N ALA A 188 11.71 -18.03 -17.99
CA ALA A 188 12.77 -17.69 -17.04
C ALA A 188 13.66 -16.56 -17.59
N LEU A 189 14.13 -15.70 -16.69
CA LEU A 189 15.08 -14.65 -17.05
C LEU A 189 16.39 -15.28 -17.52
N THR A 190 17.04 -14.62 -18.46
CA THR A 190 18.37 -15.00 -18.97
C THR A 190 19.47 -14.10 -18.40
N GLU A 191 20.70 -14.59 -18.37
CA GLU A 191 21.86 -13.78 -18.01
C GLU A 191 22.03 -12.56 -18.94
N GLU A 192 21.69 -12.69 -20.22
CA GLU A 192 21.72 -11.58 -21.17
C GLU A 192 20.72 -10.48 -20.79
N GLU A 193 19.50 -10.85 -20.44
CA GLU A 193 18.46 -9.91 -20.00
C GLU A 193 18.83 -9.21 -18.69
N LEU A 194 19.37 -9.96 -17.72
CA LEU A 194 19.84 -9.40 -16.46
C LEU A 194 21.04 -8.48 -16.66
N THR A 195 21.98 -8.84 -17.53
CA THR A 195 23.13 -8.00 -17.89
C THR A 195 22.68 -6.73 -18.62
N ARG A 196 21.62 -6.81 -19.45
CA ARG A 196 21.00 -5.64 -20.07
C ARG A 196 20.30 -4.76 -19.05
N ALA A 197 19.54 -5.34 -18.13
CA ALA A 197 18.89 -4.61 -17.04
C ALA A 197 19.92 -3.89 -16.14
N ALA A 198 21.05 -4.54 -15.86
CA ALA A 198 22.14 -3.98 -15.08
C ALA A 198 22.77 -2.71 -15.67
N ARG A 199 22.49 -2.36 -16.93
CA ARG A 199 22.94 -1.10 -17.56
C ARG A 199 22.19 0.13 -17.07
N TYR A 200 21.02 -0.06 -16.46
CA TYR A 200 20.23 0.99 -15.87
C TYR A 200 20.47 1.07 -14.36
N ASP A 201 20.24 2.25 -13.81
CA ASP A 201 20.03 2.42 -12.38
C ASP A 201 18.54 2.45 -12.09
N TYR A 202 18.17 1.84 -10.96
CA TYR A 202 16.80 1.74 -10.52
C TYR A 202 16.70 2.36 -9.14
N ASP A 203 15.83 3.35 -9.03
CA ASP A 203 15.58 4.09 -7.81
C ASP A 203 14.12 3.89 -7.41
N VAL A 204 13.87 3.44 -6.19
CA VAL A 204 12.53 3.18 -5.69
C VAL A 204 11.93 4.46 -5.10
N TRP A 205 10.89 4.97 -5.77
CA TRP A 205 10.05 6.07 -5.31
C TRP A 205 8.74 5.54 -4.76
N CYS A 206 8.18 6.22 -3.77
CA CYS A 206 6.92 5.82 -3.13
C CYS A 206 5.84 6.87 -3.39
N ALA A 207 4.86 6.50 -4.21
CA ALA A 207 3.69 7.31 -4.51
C ALA A 207 2.55 6.98 -3.55
N GLY A 208 2.67 7.47 -2.32
CA GLY A 208 1.53 7.52 -1.41
C GLY A 208 0.37 8.30 -2.04
N TYR A 209 -0.87 7.86 -1.81
CA TYR A 209 -2.07 8.51 -2.32
C TYR A 209 -3.19 8.59 -1.27
N ASN A 210 -4.12 9.52 -1.47
CA ASN A 210 -5.32 9.63 -0.65
C ASN A 210 -6.29 8.49 -0.97
N TRP A 211 -6.24 7.42 -0.19
CA TRP A 211 -7.04 6.21 -0.43
C TRP A 211 -8.54 6.38 -0.15
N LEU A 212 -8.98 7.53 0.38
CA LEU A 212 -10.40 7.82 0.59
C LEU A 212 -11.10 8.34 -0.68
N GLN A 213 -10.37 9.00 -1.57
CA GLN A 213 -10.91 9.60 -2.79
C GLN A 213 -11.03 8.56 -3.92
N PRO A 214 -11.81 8.84 -4.99
CA PRO A 214 -11.91 7.91 -6.13
C PRO A 214 -10.54 7.52 -6.67
N ASN A 215 -10.30 6.24 -6.98
CA ASN A 215 -8.99 5.79 -7.49
C ASN A 215 -8.65 6.43 -8.84
N ARG A 216 -9.65 6.86 -9.61
CA ARG A 216 -9.45 7.68 -10.83
C ARG A 216 -8.78 9.03 -10.51
N GLN A 217 -9.18 9.71 -9.43
CA GLN A 217 -8.53 10.96 -9.03
C GLN A 217 -7.11 10.68 -8.52
N SER A 218 -6.93 9.61 -7.73
CA SER A 218 -5.59 9.17 -7.28
C SER A 218 -4.66 8.83 -8.45
N ALA A 219 -5.19 8.38 -9.59
CA ALA A 219 -4.40 8.16 -10.81
C ALA A 219 -3.93 9.47 -11.45
N GLU A 220 -4.76 10.51 -11.47
CA GLU A 220 -4.34 11.85 -11.91
C GLU A 220 -3.27 12.43 -10.99
N ASP A 221 -3.45 12.29 -9.67
CA ASP A 221 -2.46 12.73 -8.68
C ASP A 221 -1.12 11.98 -8.85
N LEU A 222 -1.18 10.67 -9.12
CA LEU A 222 -0.01 9.84 -9.42
C LEU A 222 0.71 10.31 -10.68
N LYS A 223 -0.02 10.65 -11.76
CA LYS A 223 0.57 11.22 -12.98
C LYS A 223 1.34 12.50 -12.65
N GLN A 224 0.74 13.39 -11.87
CA GLN A 224 1.39 14.63 -11.46
C GLN A 224 2.61 14.38 -10.56
N TYR A 225 2.53 13.41 -9.65
CA TYR A 225 3.67 13.01 -8.81
C TYR A 225 4.84 12.51 -9.66
N ILE A 226 4.59 11.64 -10.64
CA ILE A 226 5.63 11.10 -11.52
C ILE A 226 6.28 12.25 -12.33
N GLU A 227 5.49 13.10 -12.97
CA GLU A 227 6.03 14.16 -13.83
C GLU A 227 6.74 15.26 -13.04
N ASN A 228 6.13 15.74 -11.97
CA ASN A 228 6.54 16.96 -11.28
C ASN A 228 7.47 16.70 -10.09
N THR A 229 7.59 15.44 -9.65
CA THR A 229 8.49 15.05 -8.55
C THR A 229 9.54 14.06 -9.04
N VAL A 230 9.12 12.87 -9.50
CA VAL A 230 10.04 11.76 -9.82
C VAL A 230 10.92 12.11 -11.03
N LEU A 231 10.33 12.34 -12.20
CA LEU A 231 11.09 12.63 -13.42
C LEU A 231 11.75 14.01 -13.36
N ARG A 232 11.08 14.99 -12.73
CA ARG A 232 11.66 16.31 -12.48
C ARG A 232 12.96 16.22 -11.67
N HIS A 233 13.01 15.37 -10.64
CA HIS A 233 14.21 15.19 -9.82
C HIS A 233 15.45 14.89 -10.67
N TYR A 234 15.34 13.99 -11.66
CA TYR A 234 16.45 13.64 -12.55
C TYR A 234 16.78 14.72 -13.57
N ARG A 235 15.76 15.37 -14.15
CA ARG A 235 15.94 16.48 -15.10
C ARG A 235 16.66 17.68 -14.50
N GLU A 236 16.44 17.96 -13.21
CA GLU A 236 17.02 19.11 -12.51
C GLU A 236 18.40 18.83 -11.88
N GLN A 237 18.89 17.58 -11.93
CA GLN A 237 20.25 17.30 -11.48
C GLN A 237 21.29 18.02 -12.35
N LYS A 238 22.49 18.20 -11.78
CA LYS A 238 23.64 18.79 -12.49
C LYS A 238 24.81 17.78 -12.51
N PRO A 239 25.18 17.23 -13.67
CA PRO A 239 24.44 17.29 -14.95
C PRO A 239 23.09 16.56 -14.87
N PRO A 240 22.14 16.83 -15.78
CA PRO A 240 20.87 16.10 -15.84
C PRO A 240 21.10 14.61 -16.06
N VAL A 241 20.29 13.79 -15.40
CA VAL A 241 20.33 12.33 -15.55
C VAL A 241 19.18 11.89 -16.46
N PRO A 242 19.46 11.14 -17.54
CA PRO A 242 18.42 10.57 -18.39
C PRO A 242 17.44 9.68 -17.61
N ALA A 243 16.17 10.07 -17.59
CA ALA A 243 15.05 9.30 -17.04
C ALA A 243 13.76 9.70 -17.76
N GLU A 244 13.22 8.81 -18.59
CA GLU A 244 12.06 9.09 -19.46
C GLU A 244 10.83 8.21 -19.17
N LYS A 245 11.07 7.00 -18.66
CA LYS A 245 10.05 6.00 -18.39
C LYS A 245 10.15 5.50 -16.96
N VAL A 246 9.03 5.06 -16.40
CA VAL A 246 8.94 4.46 -15.06
C VAL A 246 8.34 3.05 -15.12
N ILE A 247 8.65 2.22 -14.14
CA ILE A 247 7.95 0.94 -13.89
C ILE A 247 7.10 1.13 -12.64
N LEU A 248 5.82 0.74 -12.70
CA LEU A 248 4.95 0.80 -11.53
C LEU A 248 5.00 -0.53 -10.78
N VAL A 249 5.15 -0.48 -9.46
CA VAL A 249 5.03 -1.65 -8.57
C VAL A 249 3.92 -1.38 -7.58
N THR A 250 2.87 -2.18 -7.60
CA THR A 250 1.64 -1.87 -6.86
C THR A 250 1.32 -2.94 -5.83
N HIS A 251 0.72 -2.53 -4.72
CA HIS A 251 0.12 -3.41 -3.74
C HIS A 251 -1.39 -3.19 -3.66
N SER A 252 -2.18 -4.26 -3.64
CA SER A 252 -3.63 -4.23 -3.39
C SER A 252 -4.35 -3.20 -4.30
N MET A 253 -5.13 -2.28 -3.74
CA MET A 253 -5.86 -1.26 -4.50
C MET A 253 -4.98 -0.24 -5.22
N GLY A 254 -3.68 -0.15 -4.91
CA GLY A 254 -2.72 0.57 -5.76
C GLY A 254 -2.70 0.07 -7.20
N GLY A 255 -3.06 -1.20 -7.43
CA GLY A 255 -3.22 -1.75 -8.77
C GLY A 255 -4.43 -1.17 -9.53
N LEU A 256 -5.50 -0.78 -8.83
CA LEU A 256 -6.65 -0.09 -9.44
C LEU A 256 -6.26 1.34 -9.82
N VAL A 257 -5.49 2.03 -8.97
CA VAL A 257 -4.91 3.35 -9.28
C VAL A 257 -4.01 3.26 -10.51
N ALA A 258 -3.09 2.29 -10.57
CA ALA A 258 -2.21 2.10 -11.72
C ALA A 258 -2.99 1.76 -13.01
N ARG A 259 -4.00 0.88 -12.95
CA ARG A 259 -4.85 0.60 -14.13
C ARG A 259 -5.65 1.81 -14.56
N ALA A 260 -6.16 2.62 -13.64
CA ALA A 260 -6.84 3.87 -13.97
C ALA A 260 -5.87 4.85 -14.66
N LEU A 261 -4.62 4.95 -14.19
CA LEU A 261 -3.59 5.77 -14.81
C LEU A 261 -3.32 5.33 -16.26
N THR A 262 -3.06 4.04 -16.48
CA THR A 262 -2.65 3.55 -17.80
C THR A 262 -3.80 3.42 -18.80
N ASN A 263 -5.00 3.03 -18.35
CA ASN A 263 -6.12 2.71 -19.24
C ASN A 263 -7.20 3.80 -19.33
N LEU A 264 -7.33 4.68 -18.33
CA LEU A 264 -8.41 5.68 -18.29
C LEU A 264 -7.88 7.12 -18.40
N VAL A 265 -6.79 7.44 -17.70
CA VAL A 265 -6.13 8.74 -17.77
C VAL A 265 -5.25 8.83 -19.03
N GLY A 266 -4.59 7.74 -19.40
CA GLY A 266 -3.65 7.69 -20.50
C GLY A 266 -2.31 8.31 -20.10
N TYR A 267 -1.32 7.45 -19.87
CA TYR A 267 0.02 7.90 -19.51
C TYR A 267 1.10 6.97 -20.07
N GLU A 268 1.70 7.40 -21.16
CA GLU A 268 2.62 6.60 -21.98
C GLU A 268 4.01 6.40 -21.35
N ASN A 269 4.32 7.14 -20.29
CA ASN A 269 5.62 7.05 -19.62
C ASN A 269 5.74 5.86 -18.66
N VAL A 270 4.72 5.02 -18.56
CA VAL A 270 4.79 3.72 -17.87
C VAL A 270 5.30 2.65 -18.83
N LEU A 271 6.46 2.08 -18.53
CA LEU A 271 7.07 0.98 -19.31
C LEU A 271 6.39 -0.36 -19.05
N GLY A 272 5.95 -0.58 -17.81
CA GLY A 272 5.35 -1.82 -17.36
C GLY A 272 4.82 -1.69 -15.94
N VAL A 273 4.02 -2.68 -15.52
CA VAL A 273 3.36 -2.68 -14.21
C VAL A 273 3.48 -4.06 -13.55
N VAL A 274 3.82 -4.08 -12.27
CA VAL A 274 3.80 -5.26 -11.41
C VAL A 274 2.67 -5.10 -10.40
N HIS A 275 1.71 -6.04 -10.41
CA HIS A 275 0.58 -6.05 -9.46
C HIS A 275 0.77 -7.12 -8.39
N GLY A 276 0.86 -6.71 -7.12
CA GLY A 276 0.80 -7.61 -5.97
C GLY A 276 -0.59 -7.58 -5.34
N VAL A 277 -1.23 -8.75 -5.20
CA VAL A 277 -2.52 -8.96 -4.48
C VAL A 277 -3.63 -7.98 -4.85
N GLN A 278 -3.74 -7.60 -6.12
CA GLN A 278 -4.73 -6.65 -6.59
C GLN A 278 -6.16 -7.23 -6.48
N PRO A 279 -7.12 -6.54 -5.85
CA PRO A 279 -8.53 -6.91 -5.90
C PRO A 279 -9.14 -6.46 -7.24
N ALA A 280 -8.76 -7.11 -8.34
CA ALA A 280 -9.01 -6.63 -9.70
C ALA A 280 -10.50 -6.39 -10.04
N THR A 281 -11.38 -7.15 -9.39
CA THR A 281 -12.85 -7.09 -9.48
C THR A 281 -13.51 -6.90 -8.11
N GLY A 282 -12.81 -6.24 -7.17
CA GLY A 282 -13.26 -6.02 -5.79
C GLY A 282 -13.11 -7.24 -4.88
N ALA A 283 -13.53 -7.09 -3.63
CA ALA A 283 -13.43 -8.11 -2.59
C ALA A 283 -14.68 -8.11 -1.69
N PRO A 284 -15.35 -9.26 -1.47
CA PRO A 284 -16.55 -9.34 -0.64
C PRO A 284 -16.26 -9.06 0.86
N ALA A 285 -14.99 -9.04 1.27
CA ALA A 285 -14.59 -8.66 2.63
C ALA A 285 -15.12 -7.26 3.04
N ILE A 286 -15.32 -6.33 2.11
CA ILE A 286 -15.91 -5.02 2.45
C ILE A 286 -17.34 -5.15 2.97
N TYR A 287 -18.12 -6.10 2.45
CA TYR A 287 -19.46 -6.39 2.96
C TYR A 287 -19.38 -6.85 4.41
N HIS A 288 -18.49 -7.81 4.70
CA HIS A 288 -18.25 -8.26 6.07
C HIS A 288 -17.88 -7.08 6.99
N HIS A 289 -16.91 -6.25 6.60
CA HIS A 289 -16.46 -5.13 7.45
C HIS A 289 -17.55 -4.09 7.70
N MET A 290 -18.34 -3.73 6.69
CA MET A 290 -19.45 -2.78 6.85
C MET A 290 -20.62 -3.36 7.66
N ARG A 291 -20.75 -4.69 7.72
CA ARG A 291 -21.84 -5.37 8.44
C ARG A 291 -21.49 -5.83 9.84
N SER A 292 -20.20 -6.07 10.11
CA SER A 292 -19.73 -6.69 11.35
C SER A 292 -18.63 -5.90 12.06
N GLY A 293 -17.96 -4.98 11.37
CA GLY A 293 -16.66 -4.47 11.81
C GLY A 293 -15.50 -5.31 11.28
N TYR A 294 -14.28 -4.85 11.55
CA TYR A 294 -13.08 -5.65 11.28
C TYR A 294 -12.94 -6.77 12.31
N GLU A 295 -12.07 -7.74 12.05
CA GLU A 295 -11.65 -8.75 13.01
C GLU A 295 -10.20 -8.49 13.44
N GLY A 296 -9.77 -9.11 14.53
CA GLY A 296 -8.37 -9.05 14.96
C GLY A 296 -7.88 -7.66 15.41
N PRO A 297 -6.55 -7.44 15.39
CA PRO A 297 -5.93 -6.17 15.76
C PRO A 297 -6.46 -4.94 14.98
N GLU A 298 -6.99 -5.16 13.78
CA GLU A 298 -7.53 -4.14 12.89
C GLU A 298 -8.79 -3.46 13.46
N GLN A 299 -9.53 -4.12 14.35
CA GLN A 299 -10.72 -3.55 15.03
C GLN A 299 -10.44 -2.22 15.72
N LEU A 300 -9.28 -2.12 16.39
CA LEU A 300 -8.86 -0.93 17.14
C LEU A 300 -8.67 0.29 16.25
N ILE A 301 -8.46 0.06 14.94
CA ILE A 301 -8.07 1.08 13.98
C ILE A 301 -9.22 1.39 13.00
N LEU A 302 -9.85 0.33 12.49
CA LEU A 302 -10.73 0.44 11.32
C LEU A 302 -12.21 0.38 11.64
N GLY A 303 -12.54 0.03 12.89
CA GLY A 303 -13.90 -0.03 13.38
C GLY A 303 -14.23 -1.42 13.88
N ALA A 304 -14.73 -1.51 15.12
CA ALA A 304 -15.05 -2.77 15.77
C ALA A 304 -16.49 -3.26 15.51
N ASN A 305 -17.29 -2.47 14.78
CA ASN A 305 -18.68 -2.78 14.46
C ASN A 305 -19.13 -2.09 13.16
N ALA A 306 -20.31 -2.48 12.68
CA ALA A 306 -20.93 -1.92 11.47
C ALA A 306 -21.00 -0.39 11.48
N GLY A 307 -21.47 0.21 12.58
CA GLY A 307 -21.68 1.66 12.64
C GLY A 307 -20.38 2.45 12.52
N GLU A 308 -19.30 1.97 13.13
CA GLU A 308 -17.97 2.59 13.00
C GLU A 308 -17.41 2.52 11.59
N VAL A 309 -17.51 1.35 10.94
CA VAL A 309 -16.98 1.16 9.58
C VAL A 309 -17.83 1.90 8.56
N THR A 310 -19.16 1.73 8.60
CA THR A 310 -20.10 2.35 7.66
C THR A 310 -20.02 3.86 7.70
N ALA A 311 -19.85 4.48 8.88
CA ALA A 311 -19.76 5.94 9.00
C ALA A 311 -18.62 6.56 8.15
N VAL A 312 -17.52 5.82 7.97
CA VAL A 312 -16.38 6.27 7.16
C VAL A 312 -16.47 5.73 5.74
N VAL A 313 -16.59 4.41 5.58
CA VAL A 313 -16.47 3.72 4.28
C VAL A 313 -17.58 4.15 3.33
N ALA A 314 -18.82 4.30 3.81
CA ALA A 314 -19.94 4.69 2.94
C ALA A 314 -19.79 6.11 2.35
N ASN A 315 -18.92 6.95 2.94
CA ASN A 315 -18.63 8.30 2.49
C ASN A 315 -17.28 8.40 1.73
N SER A 316 -16.66 7.26 1.41
CA SER A 316 -15.38 7.18 0.73
C SER A 316 -15.52 6.40 -0.57
N ALA A 317 -15.46 7.10 -1.70
CA ALA A 317 -15.46 6.46 -3.01
C ALA A 317 -14.28 5.48 -3.16
N GLY A 318 -13.08 5.88 -2.73
CA GLY A 318 -11.90 5.01 -2.77
C GLY A 318 -12.07 3.72 -1.99
N ALA A 319 -12.73 3.76 -0.82
CA ALA A 319 -13.03 2.57 -0.06
C ALA A 319 -14.15 1.72 -0.71
N LEU A 320 -15.24 2.34 -1.17
CA LEU A 320 -16.35 1.66 -1.85
C LEU A 320 -15.96 1.04 -3.20
N GLU A 321 -14.91 1.54 -3.85
CA GLU A 321 -14.36 0.93 -5.07
C GLU A 321 -13.70 -0.45 -4.81
N LEU A 322 -13.59 -0.88 -3.54
CA LEU A 322 -13.27 -2.27 -3.18
C LEU A 322 -14.48 -3.21 -3.30
N CYS A 323 -15.70 -2.70 -3.39
CA CYS A 323 -16.90 -3.53 -3.55
C CYS A 323 -16.80 -4.39 -4.83
N PRO A 324 -17.21 -5.68 -4.78
CA PRO A 324 -17.27 -6.54 -5.95
C PRO A 324 -17.96 -5.88 -7.16
N THR A 325 -17.33 -5.96 -8.32
CA THR A 325 -17.88 -5.44 -9.58
C THR A 325 -18.84 -6.45 -10.24
N PHE A 326 -19.49 -6.06 -11.34
CA PHE A 326 -20.39 -6.94 -12.12
C PHE A 326 -19.75 -8.28 -12.51
N ASP A 327 -18.45 -8.28 -12.80
CA ASP A 327 -17.67 -9.43 -13.26
C ASP A 327 -16.96 -10.19 -12.13
N HIS A 328 -17.14 -9.80 -10.86
CA HIS A 328 -16.58 -10.54 -9.74
C HIS A 328 -17.07 -12.00 -9.73
N ARG A 329 -16.16 -12.97 -9.55
CA ARG A 329 -16.42 -14.41 -9.73
C ARG A 329 -17.11 -14.77 -11.07
N GLY A 330 -16.87 -14.00 -12.13
CA GLY A 330 -17.53 -14.20 -13.43
C GLY A 330 -19.03 -13.92 -13.38
N GLY A 331 -19.46 -12.98 -12.53
CA GLY A 331 -20.87 -12.61 -12.33
C GLY A 331 -21.65 -13.58 -11.43
N LYS A 332 -20.99 -14.59 -10.84
CA LYS A 332 -21.62 -15.56 -9.95
C LYS A 332 -21.89 -14.94 -8.56
N PRO A 333 -22.92 -15.43 -7.85
CA PRO A 333 -23.20 -15.02 -6.49
C PRO A 333 -22.01 -15.17 -5.53
N TRP A 334 -21.95 -14.29 -4.53
CA TRP A 334 -20.96 -14.31 -3.45
C TRP A 334 -21.56 -14.04 -2.06
N LEU A 335 -22.80 -13.56 -1.99
CA LEU A 335 -23.56 -13.41 -0.75
C LEU A 335 -24.69 -14.45 -0.71
N PHE A 336 -24.72 -15.29 0.31
CA PHE A 336 -25.67 -16.40 0.44
C PHE A 336 -26.46 -16.29 1.74
N LEU A 337 -27.78 -16.37 1.66
CA LEU A 337 -28.63 -16.56 2.83
C LEU A 337 -28.86 -18.06 3.01
N GLN A 338 -28.50 -18.61 4.17
CA GLN A 338 -28.51 -20.04 4.41
C GLN A 338 -29.35 -20.40 5.65
N ASP A 339 -29.90 -21.62 5.66
CA ASP A 339 -30.50 -22.22 6.84
C ASP A 339 -29.44 -22.71 7.83
N GLU A 340 -29.87 -23.25 8.98
CA GLU A 340 -28.97 -23.80 10.00
C GLU A 340 -28.13 -25.00 9.49
N GLN A 341 -28.57 -25.65 8.42
CA GLN A 341 -27.89 -26.79 7.79
C GLN A 341 -26.91 -26.33 6.68
N GLY A 342 -26.84 -25.03 6.38
CA GLY A 342 -25.98 -24.47 5.36
C GLY A 342 -26.56 -24.51 3.94
N ASN A 343 -27.83 -24.87 3.76
CA ASN A 343 -28.48 -24.83 2.44
C ASN A 343 -28.91 -23.40 2.12
N VAL A 344 -28.73 -22.98 0.87
CA VAL A 344 -29.23 -21.69 0.41
C VAL A 344 -30.77 -21.70 0.45
N VAL A 345 -31.36 -20.75 1.17
CA VAL A 345 -32.82 -20.63 1.29
C VAL A 345 -33.42 -20.01 0.02
N ASN A 346 -34.71 -20.25 -0.21
CA ASN A 346 -35.48 -19.58 -1.26
C ASN A 346 -36.29 -18.41 -0.68
N ASP A 347 -36.53 -17.38 -1.49
CA ASP A 347 -37.47 -16.30 -1.15
C ASP A 347 -38.93 -16.71 -1.38
N ALA A 348 -39.84 -15.74 -1.22
CA ALA A 348 -41.29 -15.96 -1.39
C ALA A 348 -41.69 -16.40 -2.81
N ASP A 349 -40.89 -16.08 -3.82
CA ASP A 349 -41.11 -16.45 -5.21
C ASP A 349 -40.43 -17.79 -5.57
N GLY A 350 -39.81 -18.46 -4.58
CA GLY A 350 -39.11 -19.73 -4.77
C GLY A 350 -37.71 -19.58 -5.38
N LEU A 351 -37.15 -18.37 -5.42
CA LEU A 351 -35.83 -18.12 -5.99
C LEU A 351 -34.74 -18.21 -4.92
N ALA A 352 -33.63 -18.87 -5.24
CA ALA A 352 -32.51 -19.04 -4.32
C ALA A 352 -31.92 -17.69 -3.88
N CYS A 353 -31.78 -17.46 -2.58
CA CYS A 353 -31.21 -16.26 -1.96
C CYS A 353 -29.67 -16.24 -2.05
N ALA A 354 -29.16 -16.27 -3.28
CA ALA A 354 -27.75 -16.14 -3.63
C ALA A 354 -27.54 -14.91 -4.51
N TYR A 355 -26.84 -13.89 -4.01
CA TYR A 355 -26.71 -12.58 -4.64
C TYR A 355 -25.27 -12.28 -5.11
N PRO A 356 -25.10 -11.52 -6.20
CA PRO A 356 -26.15 -11.03 -7.09
C PRO A 356 -26.73 -12.17 -7.96
N ARG A 357 -28.05 -12.22 -8.10
CA ARG A 357 -28.79 -13.16 -8.96
C ARG A 357 -28.76 -12.72 -10.41
N GLY A 358 -28.98 -11.42 -10.66
CA GLY A 358 -28.98 -10.80 -11.97
C GLY A 358 -27.60 -10.30 -12.41
N GLY A 359 -26.56 -10.61 -11.65
CA GLY A 359 -25.19 -10.14 -11.89
C GLY A 359 -24.98 -8.66 -11.54
N ASN A 360 -25.95 -7.97 -10.92
CA ASN A 360 -25.85 -6.55 -10.55
C ASN A 360 -25.74 -6.36 -9.03
N PRO A 361 -24.53 -6.39 -8.45
CA PRO A 361 -24.37 -6.25 -7.01
C PRO A 361 -24.70 -4.84 -6.51
N TYR A 362 -24.70 -3.81 -7.38
CA TYR A 362 -24.99 -2.43 -7.01
C TYR A 362 -26.46 -2.25 -6.60
N GLU A 363 -27.39 -2.83 -7.37
CA GLU A 363 -28.82 -2.79 -7.03
C GLU A 363 -29.18 -3.87 -6.00
N GLU A 364 -28.69 -5.09 -6.20
CA GLU A 364 -29.17 -6.24 -5.44
C GLU A 364 -28.62 -6.29 -4.01
N ILE A 365 -27.44 -5.69 -3.78
CA ILE A 365 -26.72 -5.75 -2.49
C ILE A 365 -26.42 -4.34 -1.97
N TYR A 366 -25.76 -3.48 -2.75
CA TYR A 366 -25.17 -2.24 -2.20
C TYR A 366 -26.20 -1.18 -1.85
N LYS A 367 -27.19 -0.98 -2.73
CA LYS A 367 -28.29 -0.02 -2.53
C LYS A 367 -29.54 -0.65 -1.90
N ASN A 368 -29.51 -1.95 -1.63
CA ASN A 368 -30.65 -2.66 -1.08
C ASN A 368 -30.82 -2.33 0.41
N PRO A 369 -31.95 -1.75 0.86
CA PRO A 369 -32.16 -1.39 2.27
C PRO A 369 -32.57 -2.58 3.14
N ALA A 370 -32.86 -3.75 2.55
CA ALA A 370 -33.23 -4.95 3.29
C ALA A 370 -32.13 -5.36 4.29
N TRP A 371 -32.49 -6.18 5.27
CA TRP A 371 -31.60 -6.59 6.37
C TRP A 371 -30.29 -7.25 5.91
N PHE A 372 -30.22 -7.79 4.68
CA PHE A 372 -29.02 -8.37 4.08
C PHE A 372 -28.26 -7.43 3.13
N GLY A 373 -28.75 -6.22 2.87
CA GLY A 373 -28.04 -5.24 2.03
C GLY A 373 -26.74 -4.74 2.66
N LEU A 374 -25.93 -4.00 1.90
CA LEU A 374 -24.64 -3.48 2.39
C LEU A 374 -24.83 -2.47 3.54
N VAL A 375 -25.79 -1.55 3.37
CA VAL A 375 -26.25 -0.62 4.41
C VAL A 375 -27.74 -0.83 4.60
N PRO A 376 -28.16 -1.74 5.50
CA PRO A 376 -29.58 -1.94 5.78
C PRO A 376 -30.19 -0.70 6.44
N GLU A 377 -31.51 -0.57 6.40
CA GLU A 377 -32.27 0.58 6.94
C GLU A 377 -31.84 0.99 8.36
N GLN A 378 -31.63 0.01 9.25
CA GLN A 378 -31.18 0.23 10.63
C GLN A 378 -29.79 0.90 10.78
N ASN A 379 -28.98 0.88 9.71
CA ASN A 379 -27.64 1.46 9.64
C ASN A 379 -27.59 2.77 8.83
N GLU A 380 -28.68 3.21 8.19
CA GLU A 380 -28.70 4.44 7.38
C GLU A 380 -28.33 5.68 8.21
N LYS A 381 -28.67 5.69 9.50
CA LYS A 381 -28.27 6.74 10.46
C LYS A 381 -26.76 6.97 10.56
N PHE A 382 -25.92 6.03 10.11
CA PHE A 382 -24.47 6.18 10.11
C PHE A 382 -23.95 6.86 8.84
N LEU A 383 -24.75 6.99 7.78
CA LEU A 383 -24.34 7.65 6.54
C LEU A 383 -24.00 9.12 6.79
N ASP A 384 -24.78 9.80 7.63
CA ASP A 384 -24.49 11.15 8.08
C ASP A 384 -24.81 11.32 9.58
N LEU A 385 -23.76 11.45 10.39
CA LEU A 385 -23.87 11.66 11.83
C LEU A 385 -23.89 13.14 12.22
N SER A 386 -23.82 14.07 11.27
CA SER A 386 -23.87 15.51 11.52
C SER A 386 -25.26 15.97 11.96
N GLU A 387 -26.33 15.33 11.47
CA GLU A 387 -27.73 15.66 11.77
C GLU A 387 -28.26 15.07 13.08
N SER A 388 -27.53 14.12 13.69
CA SER A 388 -27.89 13.59 15.02
C SER A 388 -27.65 14.65 16.11
N GLY A 389 -28.75 15.29 16.53
CA GLY A 389 -28.76 16.35 17.54
C GLY A 389 -28.17 15.91 18.88
N ASP A 390 -27.34 16.79 19.46
CA ASP A 390 -26.94 16.74 20.87
C ASP A 390 -28.16 16.99 21.75
N GLY A 391 -28.97 15.96 21.99
CA GLY A 391 -29.89 15.91 23.11
C GLY A 391 -29.24 15.10 24.23
N PRO A 392 -29.08 15.63 25.47
CA PRO A 392 -28.64 14.81 26.58
C PRO A 392 -29.67 13.70 26.79
N LYS A 393 -29.26 12.45 26.53
CA LYS A 393 -30.07 11.29 26.92
C LYS A 393 -29.98 11.16 28.43
N THR A 394 -30.97 11.73 29.11
CA THR A 394 -31.25 11.43 30.52
C THR A 394 -31.43 9.92 30.63
N CYS A 395 -30.51 9.29 31.35
CA CYS A 395 -30.58 7.87 31.69
C CYS A 395 -31.79 7.69 32.63
N LEU A 396 -32.95 7.35 32.09
CA LEU A 396 -34.08 6.87 32.89
C LEU A 396 -33.72 5.46 33.36
N LEU A 397 -33.07 5.41 34.53
CA LEU A 397 -32.96 4.19 35.31
C LEU A 397 -34.38 3.71 35.65
N TYR A 398 -34.80 2.65 34.96
CA TYR A 398 -35.93 1.84 35.36
C TYR A 398 -35.60 1.21 36.72
N THR A 399 -36.13 1.78 37.80
CA THR A 399 -36.13 1.14 39.11
C THR A 399 -37.35 0.22 39.17
N SER A 400 -37.08 -1.07 39.31
CA SER A 400 -38.12 -2.07 39.63
C SER A 400 -38.57 -1.89 41.09
N PRO A 401 -39.86 -2.06 41.43
CA PRO A 401 -40.33 -1.86 42.79
C PRO A 401 -39.95 -3.05 43.69
N SER A 402 -39.37 -2.76 44.85
CA SER A 402 -39.13 -3.73 45.92
C SER A 402 -40.44 -4.00 46.71
N PRO A 403 -40.75 -5.25 47.08
CA PRO A 403 -41.89 -5.57 47.94
C PRO A 403 -41.47 -5.70 49.40
N ARG A 404 -42.05 -4.87 50.29
CA ARG A 404 -42.14 -4.90 51.78
C ARG A 404 -42.26 -3.43 52.25
N ASP A 405 -43.19 -2.99 53.11
CA ASP A 405 -43.76 -3.53 54.35
C ASP A 405 -45.23 -3.08 54.49
N ARG A 406 -46.20 -3.95 54.82
CA ARG A 406 -46.79 -4.15 56.17
C ARG A 406 -46.57 -3.00 57.17
N GLY A 407 -47.66 -2.29 57.46
CA GLY A 407 -47.85 -1.39 58.59
C GLY A 407 -49.27 -0.85 58.55
#